data_AF-A0A842R424-F1
#
_entry.id   AF-A0A842R424-F1
#
_cell.length_a   1.000
_cell.length_b   1.000
_cell.length_c   1.000
_cell.angle_alpha   90.00
_cell.angle_beta   90.00
_cell.angle_gamma   90.00
#
_symmetry.space_group_name_H-M   'P 1'
#
loop_
_entity.id
_entity.type
_entity.pdbx_description
1 polymer ?
#
loop_
_entity_poly.entity_id
_entity_poly.type
_entity_poly.pdbx_seq_one_letter_code
_entity_poly.pdbx_strand_id
1 'polypeptide(L)'
;METRTSEFKENKRLRYISFIAFFAILGGLTLVFIFTDLDLVLMGLGYDAGATGDDRFFLKDAQPWAFFYEQEGAILGVYIALAAVFIIYGLYRKDKWVFIKYGVFMILAALLGPLIIVNLLFKGYWGRPRPRETVNFGGSAPFFHVWYPTFLEGYTDDNSSFPAGHPSEFIMYFAIFLVFNHPEFLWKYFGKNRDRTIKVLTVIKYSSLMASLVGGTLMAIGRAVQFGHWYSDSLWTFGFIYLTCMLLYYLVFQFPKWEKKIVDGRVGKSSNVRRLGVRLSIIGGFISMTLGLVIPLAYPNVYPEVADMLNNLHGDFDEGTMAIILVTTLQGLLVASGALSFIGGILVKRRNKHGLLLAEIGAMILFLNPVTVLGVEKIKMHKTATTSEHSKNSHVTERGGGE
;
A
#
# COMPACT_ATOMS: atom_id res chain seq x y z
N MET A 1 -20.58 37.35 3.75
CA MET A 1 -19.37 36.97 2.98
C MET A 1 -18.12 36.96 3.86
N GLU A 2 -18.01 37.87 4.84
CA GLU A 2 -16.94 37.89 5.86
C GLU A 2 -16.89 36.66 6.78
N THR A 3 -18.03 36.11 7.18
CA THR A 3 -18.11 34.87 7.98
C THR A 3 -17.54 33.63 7.27
N ARG A 4 -17.57 33.61 5.93
CA ARG A 4 -17.01 32.50 5.12
C ARG A 4 -15.47 32.53 5.03
N THR A 5 -14.88 33.70 5.23
CA THR A 5 -13.42 33.90 5.17
C THR A 5 -12.72 33.67 6.52
N SER A 6 -13.42 33.86 7.65
CA SER A 6 -12.89 33.56 8.99
C SER A 6 -12.80 32.05 9.24
N GLU A 7 -13.82 31.28 8.86
CA GLU A 7 -13.90 29.82 9.01
C GLU A 7 -12.78 29.07 8.26
N PHE A 8 -12.30 29.61 7.13
CA PHE A 8 -11.17 29.06 6.38
C PHE A 8 -9.79 29.46 6.95
N LYS A 9 -9.68 30.57 7.68
CA LYS A 9 -8.43 31.03 8.32
C LYS A 9 -8.13 30.24 9.59
N GLU A 10 -9.13 30.01 10.43
CA GLU A 10 -9.03 29.23 11.67
C GLU A 10 -8.54 27.79 11.41
N ASN A 11 -8.97 27.20 10.28
CA ASN A 11 -8.52 25.90 9.81
C ASN A 11 -7.02 25.82 9.46
N LYS A 12 -6.33 26.91 9.10
CA LYS A 12 -4.90 26.82 8.74
C LYS A 12 -4.01 26.64 9.97
N ARG A 13 -4.28 27.37 11.05
CA ARG A 13 -3.51 27.28 12.30
C ARG A 13 -3.64 25.89 12.92
N LEU A 14 -4.86 25.39 13.06
CA LEU A 14 -5.11 24.05 13.62
C LEU A 14 -4.41 22.96 12.81
N ARG A 15 -4.41 23.04 11.47
CA ARG A 15 -3.66 22.09 10.62
C ARG A 15 -2.16 22.10 10.88
N TYR A 16 -1.55 23.28 11.01
CA TYR A 16 -0.12 23.35 11.34
C TYR A 16 0.16 22.79 12.73
N ILE A 17 -0.69 23.12 13.72
CA ILE A 17 -0.57 22.57 15.07
C ILE A 17 -0.66 21.05 15.05
N SER A 18 -1.66 20.47 14.38
CA SER A 18 -1.81 19.02 14.27
C SER A 18 -0.62 18.36 13.55
N PHE A 19 -0.07 19.00 12.51
CA PHE A 19 1.12 18.49 11.81
C PHE A 19 2.35 18.52 12.71
N ILE A 20 2.61 19.65 13.38
CA ILE A 20 3.74 19.79 14.31
C ILE A 20 3.58 18.81 15.48
N ALA A 21 2.38 18.72 16.07
CA ALA A 21 2.09 17.79 17.16
C ALA A 21 2.33 16.34 16.73
N PHE A 22 1.90 15.94 15.53
CA PHE A 22 2.17 14.60 15.01
C PHE A 22 3.67 14.30 14.95
N PHE A 23 4.47 15.19 14.35
CA PHE A 23 5.92 14.98 14.25
C PHE A 23 6.65 15.09 15.59
N ALA A 24 6.17 15.94 16.51
CA ALA A 24 6.69 16.01 17.86
C ALA A 24 6.43 14.71 18.63
N ILE A 25 5.23 14.13 18.50
CA ILE A 25 4.90 12.83 19.11
C ILE A 25 5.71 11.71 18.46
N LEU A 26 5.73 11.62 17.12
CA LEU A 26 6.49 10.60 16.39
C LEU A 26 7.98 10.66 16.72
N GLY A 27 8.56 11.87 16.68
CA GLY A 27 9.96 12.11 17.02
C GLY A 27 10.25 11.80 18.48
N GLY A 28 9.44 12.32 19.41
CA GLY A 28 9.57 12.07 20.84
C GLY A 28 9.54 10.57 21.19
N LEU A 29 8.55 9.83 20.66
CA LEU A 29 8.46 8.39 20.85
C LEU A 29 9.63 7.64 20.20
N THR A 30 10.08 8.09 19.02
CA THR A 30 11.27 7.50 18.37
C THR A 30 12.51 7.67 19.25
N LEU A 31 12.73 8.85 19.84
CA LEU A 31 13.86 9.06 20.76
C LEU A 31 13.76 8.16 21.99
N VAL A 32 12.55 7.95 22.53
CA VAL A 32 12.35 7.00 23.63
C VAL A 32 12.77 5.58 23.20
N PHE A 33 12.35 5.10 22.03
CA PHE A 33 12.75 3.77 21.53
C PHE A 33 14.23 3.63 21.18
N ILE A 34 14.91 4.72 20.82
CA ILE A 34 16.34 4.72 20.50
C ILE A 34 17.20 4.75 21.77
N PHE A 35 16.81 5.52 22.79
CA PHE A 35 17.61 5.72 23.99
C PHE A 35 17.23 4.80 25.16
N THR A 36 16.24 3.93 24.98
CA THR A 36 15.80 2.98 26.01
C THR A 36 15.52 1.61 25.39
N ASP A 37 15.52 0.58 26.23
CA ASP A 37 15.16 -0.79 25.86
C ASP A 37 13.64 -1.01 25.81
N LEU A 38 12.85 0.03 25.52
CA LEU A 38 11.39 -0.04 25.58
C LEU A 38 10.81 -1.12 24.66
N ASP A 39 11.41 -1.33 23.48
CA ASP A 39 11.03 -2.45 22.60
C ASP A 39 11.22 -3.79 23.32
N LEU A 40 12.37 -4.03 23.94
CA LEU A 40 12.63 -5.28 24.68
C LEU A 40 11.68 -5.46 25.87
N VAL A 41 11.44 -4.38 26.65
CA VAL A 41 10.55 -4.42 27.82
C VAL A 41 9.12 -4.75 27.40
N LEU A 42 8.60 -4.10 26.36
CA LEU A 42 7.23 -4.34 25.90
C LEU A 42 7.07 -5.73 25.31
N MET A 43 8.04 -6.20 24.52
CA MET A 43 8.03 -7.56 23.98
C MET A 43 8.12 -8.62 25.10
N GLY A 44 8.87 -8.35 26.16
CA GLY A 44 8.99 -9.24 27.32
C GLY A 44 7.67 -9.54 28.02
N LEU A 45 6.64 -8.70 27.88
CA LEU A 45 5.31 -8.94 28.46
C LEU A 45 4.59 -10.14 27.84
N GLY A 46 4.93 -10.51 26.60
CA GLY A 46 4.34 -11.63 25.87
C GLY A 46 5.25 -12.86 25.76
N TYR A 47 6.37 -12.88 26.49
CA TYR A 47 7.39 -13.93 26.42
C TYR A 47 7.46 -14.76 27.70
N ASP A 48 7.50 -16.09 27.54
CA ASP A 48 7.80 -17.04 28.62
C ASP A 48 9.19 -17.66 28.40
N ALA A 49 10.14 -17.31 29.27
CA ALA A 49 11.51 -17.81 29.21
C ALA A 49 11.64 -19.29 29.64
N GLY A 50 10.65 -19.83 30.37
CA GLY A 50 10.65 -21.22 30.84
C GLY A 50 10.06 -22.21 29.82
N ALA A 51 9.29 -21.71 28.85
CA ALA A 51 8.72 -22.52 27.78
C ALA A 51 9.77 -22.83 26.69
N THR A 52 9.47 -23.77 25.80
CA THR A 52 10.36 -24.15 24.69
C THR A 52 9.67 -23.98 23.34
N GLY A 53 10.47 -23.79 22.28
CA GLY A 53 9.93 -23.58 20.94
C GLY A 53 9.00 -22.37 20.86
N ASP A 54 7.86 -22.57 20.21
CA ASP A 54 6.84 -21.56 19.93
C ASP A 54 5.93 -21.25 21.13
N ASP A 55 5.90 -22.14 22.14
CA ASP A 55 5.11 -21.95 23.37
C ASP A 55 5.65 -20.77 24.21
N ARG A 56 6.89 -20.34 23.94
CA ARG A 56 7.49 -19.13 24.51
C ARG A 56 6.73 -17.84 24.16
N PHE A 57 5.95 -17.85 23.08
CA PHE A 57 5.10 -16.74 22.65
C PHE A 57 3.63 -17.05 22.95
N PHE A 58 3.32 -17.21 24.23
CA PHE A 58 2.05 -17.78 24.72
C PHE A 58 0.78 -17.01 24.28
N LEU A 59 0.91 -15.77 23.82
CA LEU A 59 -0.19 -14.95 23.32
C LEU A 59 -0.33 -14.95 21.78
N LYS A 60 0.58 -15.59 21.03
CA LYS A 60 0.64 -15.47 19.55
C LYS A 60 -0.66 -15.88 18.85
N ASP A 61 -1.33 -16.90 19.38
CA ASP A 61 -2.58 -17.47 18.84
C ASP A 61 -3.81 -17.05 19.66
N ALA A 62 -3.64 -16.22 20.68
CA ALA A 62 -4.75 -15.77 21.51
C ALA A 62 -5.68 -14.84 20.74
N GLN A 63 -6.99 -14.94 21.00
CA GLN A 63 -7.96 -13.96 20.51
C GLN A 63 -7.80 -12.64 21.29
N PRO A 64 -7.93 -11.46 20.64
CA PRO A 64 -8.37 -11.25 19.25
C PRO A 64 -7.24 -11.26 18.21
N TRP A 65 -5.98 -11.53 18.58
CA TRP A 65 -4.81 -11.36 17.71
C TRP A 65 -4.80 -12.32 16.53
N ALA A 66 -5.16 -13.58 16.76
CA ALA A 66 -5.32 -14.57 15.69
C ALA A 66 -6.36 -14.12 14.64
N PHE A 67 -7.52 -13.60 15.08
CA PHE A 67 -8.52 -13.05 14.16
C PHE A 67 -7.96 -11.92 13.31
N PHE A 68 -7.28 -10.94 13.91
CA PHE A 68 -6.69 -9.83 13.15
C PHE A 68 -5.67 -10.32 12.12
N TYR A 69 -4.85 -11.31 12.48
CA TYR A 69 -3.88 -11.90 11.55
C TYR A 69 -4.55 -12.62 10.38
N GLU A 70 -5.62 -13.38 10.62
CA GLU A 70 -6.40 -14.05 9.57
C GLU A 70 -7.09 -13.08 8.60
N GLN A 71 -7.34 -11.84 9.01
CA GLN A 71 -7.93 -10.80 8.14
C GLN A 71 -6.91 -10.09 7.24
N GLU A 72 -5.67 -10.58 7.15
CA GLU A 72 -4.64 -10.03 6.26
C GLU A 72 -5.16 -9.88 4.82
N GLY A 73 -4.97 -8.71 4.23
CA GLY A 73 -5.42 -8.38 2.89
C GLY A 73 -6.92 -8.12 2.75
N ALA A 74 -7.79 -8.65 3.61
CA ALA A 74 -9.24 -8.39 3.54
C ALA A 74 -9.56 -6.91 3.85
N ILE A 75 -8.87 -6.34 4.84
CA ILE A 75 -9.03 -4.92 5.24
C ILE A 75 -8.57 -4.00 4.11
N LEU A 76 -7.39 -4.28 3.54
CA LEU A 76 -6.92 -3.55 2.36
C LEU A 76 -7.86 -3.74 1.17
N GLY A 77 -8.40 -4.94 0.97
CA GLY A 77 -9.39 -5.24 -0.07
C GLY A 77 -10.65 -4.37 0.04
N VAL A 78 -11.19 -4.20 1.24
CA VAL A 78 -12.31 -3.28 1.50
C VAL A 78 -11.93 -1.83 1.16
N TYR A 79 -10.75 -1.38 1.56
CA TYR A 79 -10.26 -0.05 1.23
C TYR A 79 -10.19 0.18 -0.30
N ILE A 80 -9.63 -0.77 -1.05
CA ILE A 80 -9.52 -0.70 -2.51
C ILE A 80 -10.89 -0.76 -3.18
N ALA A 81 -11.81 -1.59 -2.67
CA ALA A 81 -13.18 -1.64 -3.15
C ALA A 81 -13.90 -0.29 -2.97
N LEU A 82 -13.73 0.36 -1.81
CA LEU A 82 -14.26 1.71 -1.57
C LEU A 82 -13.68 2.73 -2.54
N ALA A 83 -12.37 2.69 -2.81
CA ALA A 83 -11.74 3.56 -3.79
C ALA A 83 -12.32 3.34 -5.21
N ALA A 84 -12.54 2.08 -5.60
CA ALA A 84 -13.15 1.72 -6.87
C ALA A 84 -14.59 2.24 -6.98
N VAL A 85 -15.40 2.12 -5.92
CA VAL A 85 -16.77 2.66 -5.87
C VAL A 85 -16.77 4.17 -6.13
N PHE A 86 -15.83 4.91 -5.55
CA PHE A 86 -15.71 6.36 -5.79
C PHE A 86 -15.39 6.68 -7.26
N ILE A 87 -14.49 5.92 -7.88
CA ILE A 87 -14.13 6.08 -9.29
C ILE A 87 -15.32 5.75 -10.18
N ILE A 88 -15.92 4.57 -10.00
CA ILE A 88 -17.05 4.09 -10.80
C ILE A 88 -18.23 5.07 -10.68
N TYR A 89 -18.56 5.51 -9.47
CA TYR A 89 -19.65 6.47 -9.24
C TYR A 89 -19.41 7.80 -9.98
N GLY A 90 -18.19 8.30 -9.94
CA GLY A 90 -17.82 9.54 -10.63
C GLY A 90 -17.75 9.40 -12.17
N LEU A 91 -17.45 8.21 -12.70
CA LEU A 91 -17.50 7.90 -14.13
C LEU A 91 -18.94 7.73 -14.63
N TYR A 92 -19.77 7.02 -13.86
CA TYR A 92 -21.18 6.77 -14.20
C TYR A 92 -22.02 8.04 -14.19
N ARG A 93 -21.77 8.95 -13.23
CA ARG A 93 -22.51 10.21 -13.08
C ARG A 93 -21.62 11.40 -13.43
N LYS A 94 -21.81 11.99 -14.62
CA LYS A 94 -21.01 13.13 -15.10
C LYS A 94 -20.98 14.34 -14.15
N ASP A 95 -22.04 14.54 -13.35
CA ASP A 95 -22.10 15.60 -12.33
C ASP A 95 -21.32 15.29 -11.05
N LYS A 96 -20.81 14.06 -10.91
CA LYS A 96 -20.11 13.50 -9.74
C LYS A 96 -18.63 13.20 -10.02
N TRP A 97 -18.05 13.77 -11.07
CA TRP A 97 -16.63 13.57 -11.45
C TRP A 97 -15.62 13.85 -10.32
N VAL A 98 -16.01 14.61 -9.29
CA VAL A 98 -15.18 14.87 -8.10
C VAL A 98 -14.77 13.58 -7.38
N PHE A 99 -15.61 12.54 -7.40
CA PHE A 99 -15.31 11.26 -6.73
C PHE A 99 -14.22 10.45 -7.41
N ILE A 100 -14.01 10.63 -8.73
CA ILE A 100 -12.86 10.05 -9.42
C ILE A 100 -11.56 10.55 -8.77
N LYS A 101 -11.48 11.86 -8.49
CA LYS A 101 -10.28 12.45 -7.89
C LYS A 101 -10.01 11.92 -6.48
N TYR A 102 -11.06 11.71 -5.67
CA TYR A 102 -10.93 11.11 -4.34
C TYR A 102 -10.55 9.63 -4.40
N GLY A 103 -11.20 8.83 -5.26
CA GLY A 103 -10.87 7.41 -5.40
C GLY A 103 -9.45 7.20 -5.92
N VAL A 104 -8.98 8.02 -6.87
CA VAL A 104 -7.59 7.94 -7.34
C VAL A 104 -6.60 8.39 -6.26
N PHE A 105 -6.93 9.39 -5.45
CA PHE A 105 -6.13 9.72 -4.27
C PHE A 105 -5.99 8.51 -3.33
N MET A 106 -7.07 7.78 -3.07
CA MET A 106 -7.04 6.58 -2.23
C MET A 106 -6.14 5.48 -2.82
N ILE A 107 -6.30 5.17 -4.11
CA ILE A 107 -5.43 4.19 -4.79
C ILE A 107 -3.96 4.60 -4.71
N LEU A 108 -3.64 5.87 -5.00
CA LEU A 108 -2.27 6.36 -4.93
C LEU A 108 -1.70 6.33 -3.50
N ALA A 109 -2.54 6.57 -2.50
CA ALA A 109 -2.10 6.49 -1.11
C ALA A 109 -1.77 5.04 -0.71
N ALA A 110 -2.59 4.05 -1.11
CA ALA A 110 -2.33 2.62 -0.86
C ALA A 110 -1.14 2.08 -1.65
N LEU A 111 -0.91 2.63 -2.85
CA LEU A 111 0.24 2.26 -3.65
C LEU A 111 1.54 2.84 -3.09
N LEU A 112 1.57 4.14 -2.80
CA LEU A 112 2.81 4.78 -2.34
C LEU A 112 3.15 4.40 -0.90
N GLY A 113 2.17 4.35 0.00
CA GLY A 113 2.42 4.09 1.41
C GLY A 113 2.71 2.60 1.68
N PRO A 114 1.67 1.75 1.74
CA PRO A 114 1.84 0.33 2.02
C PRO A 114 2.70 -0.43 1.00
N LEU A 115 2.40 -0.31 -0.31
CA LEU A 115 3.10 -1.14 -1.29
C LEU A 115 4.55 -0.69 -1.49
N ILE A 116 4.76 0.59 -1.82
CA ILE A 116 6.10 1.09 -2.16
C ILE A 116 6.92 1.38 -0.90
N ILE A 117 6.47 2.28 -0.02
CA ILE A 117 7.30 2.70 1.11
C ILE A 117 7.46 1.55 2.11
N VAL A 118 6.37 0.97 2.60
CA VAL A 118 6.44 -0.02 3.68
C VAL A 118 7.03 -1.35 3.19
N ASN A 119 6.47 -1.94 2.12
CA ASN A 119 6.89 -3.28 1.69
C ASN A 119 8.09 -3.29 0.72
N LEU A 120 8.10 -2.44 -0.30
CA LEU A 120 9.13 -2.51 -1.34
C LEU A 120 10.45 -1.85 -0.92
N LEU A 121 10.40 -0.65 -0.32
CA LEU A 121 11.61 0.13 -0.02
C LEU A 121 12.24 -0.24 1.32
N PHE A 122 11.45 -0.35 2.39
CA PHE A 122 12.01 -0.63 3.71
C PHE A 122 12.04 -2.13 4.01
N LYS A 123 10.92 -2.86 3.89
CA LYS A 123 10.88 -4.26 4.30
C LYS A 123 11.83 -5.16 3.49
N GLY A 124 12.05 -4.85 2.21
CA GLY A 124 12.99 -5.57 1.35
C GLY A 124 14.48 -5.29 1.60
N TYR A 125 14.84 -4.26 2.38
CA TYR A 125 16.23 -3.79 2.43
C TYR A 125 16.74 -3.33 3.81
N TRP A 126 15.86 -2.97 4.75
CA TRP A 126 16.31 -2.44 6.03
C TRP A 126 16.99 -3.52 6.87
N GLY A 127 16.45 -4.75 6.82
CA GLY A 127 17.10 -5.94 7.38
C GLY A 127 17.01 -6.07 8.90
N ARG A 128 16.19 -5.26 9.58
CA ARG A 128 16.05 -5.37 11.04
C ARG A 128 15.51 -6.75 11.40
N PRO A 129 16.16 -7.54 12.28
CA PRO A 129 15.66 -8.84 12.72
C PRO A 129 14.33 -8.73 13.45
N ARG A 130 13.49 -9.77 13.39
CA ARG A 130 12.25 -9.83 14.16
C ARG A 130 12.52 -10.17 15.62
N PRO A 131 11.62 -9.79 16.55
CA PRO A 131 11.75 -10.16 17.95
C PRO A 131 12.01 -11.66 18.18
N ARG A 132 11.24 -12.55 17.56
CA ARG A 132 11.42 -14.01 17.67
C ARG A 132 12.76 -14.55 17.18
N GLU A 133 13.45 -13.79 16.32
CA GLU A 133 14.75 -14.17 15.77
C GLU A 133 15.89 -13.67 16.66
N THR A 134 15.62 -12.82 17.65
CA THR A 134 16.66 -12.25 18.51
C THR A 134 17.04 -13.12 19.69
N VAL A 135 18.29 -13.01 20.14
CA VAL A 135 18.84 -13.69 21.33
C VAL A 135 18.02 -13.42 22.59
N ASN A 136 17.40 -12.25 22.70
CA ASN A 136 16.56 -11.85 23.81
C ASN A 136 15.30 -12.72 23.96
N PHE A 137 14.84 -13.33 22.87
CA PHE A 137 13.59 -14.11 22.81
C PHE A 137 13.81 -15.52 22.25
N GLY A 138 15.01 -16.06 22.45
CA GLY A 138 15.34 -17.46 22.13
C GLY A 138 15.73 -17.73 20.68
N GLY A 139 16.06 -16.68 19.92
CA GLY A 139 16.69 -16.75 18.60
C GLY A 139 18.21 -16.54 18.67
N SER A 140 18.83 -16.14 17.54
CA SER A 140 20.28 -16.01 17.38
C SER A 140 20.76 -14.63 16.91
N ALA A 141 19.87 -13.78 16.40
CA ALA A 141 20.21 -12.44 15.94
C ALA A 141 20.36 -11.46 17.12
N PRO A 142 21.23 -10.43 17.02
CA PRO A 142 21.28 -9.36 18.00
C PRO A 142 20.05 -8.45 17.89
N PHE A 143 19.70 -7.81 19.00
CA PHE A 143 18.71 -6.75 19.03
C PHE A 143 19.30 -5.45 18.44
N PHE A 144 18.51 -4.76 17.63
CA PHE A 144 18.82 -3.43 17.12
C PHE A 144 17.67 -2.46 17.38
N HIS A 145 18.00 -1.24 17.79
CA HIS A 145 17.03 -0.16 17.92
C HIS A 145 16.49 0.27 16.56
N VAL A 146 15.30 0.88 16.58
CA VAL A 146 14.69 1.47 15.38
C VAL A 146 15.63 2.49 14.74
N TRP A 147 15.65 2.53 13.41
CA TRP A 147 16.58 3.34 12.59
C TRP A 147 18.07 2.97 12.64
N TYR A 148 18.47 1.96 13.41
CA TYR A 148 19.81 1.41 13.20
C TYR A 148 19.89 0.80 11.79
N PRO A 149 20.90 1.16 10.98
CA PRO A 149 21.04 0.68 9.60
C PRO A 149 21.59 -0.76 9.58
N THR A 150 20.74 -1.73 9.91
CA THR A 150 21.10 -3.15 10.09
C THR A 150 21.70 -3.81 8.85
N PHE A 151 21.39 -3.30 7.66
CA PHE A 151 22.02 -3.74 6.41
C PHE A 151 23.55 -3.51 6.38
N LEU A 152 24.09 -2.58 7.17
CA LEU A 152 25.54 -2.39 7.30
C LEU A 152 26.21 -3.52 8.08
N GLU A 153 25.44 -4.27 8.87
CA GLU A 153 25.90 -5.43 9.65
C GLU A 153 25.65 -6.75 8.90
N GLY A 154 25.28 -6.69 7.61
CA GLY A 154 25.02 -7.86 6.78
C GLY A 154 23.64 -8.49 6.92
N TYR A 155 22.72 -7.86 7.66
CA TYR A 155 21.32 -8.29 7.70
C TYR A 155 20.57 -7.71 6.49
N THR A 156 20.27 -8.54 5.50
CA THR A 156 19.58 -8.12 4.27
C THR A 156 18.41 -9.04 3.90
N ASP A 157 17.81 -9.70 4.89
CA ASP A 157 16.71 -10.62 4.66
C ASP A 157 15.49 -9.90 4.07
N ASP A 158 14.86 -10.54 3.09
CA ASP A 158 13.66 -10.09 2.38
C ASP A 158 12.40 -10.01 3.28
N ASN A 159 12.49 -10.57 4.49
CA ASN A 159 11.40 -10.66 5.45
C ASN A 159 11.68 -9.94 6.77
N SER A 160 12.35 -8.79 6.70
CA SER A 160 12.71 -7.97 7.86
C SER A 160 11.51 -7.48 8.69
N SER A 161 11.78 -7.05 9.93
CA SER A 161 10.78 -6.52 10.87
C SER A 161 10.41 -5.06 10.59
N PHE A 162 11.33 -4.24 10.09
CA PHE A 162 11.08 -2.82 9.91
C PHE A 162 10.68 -2.49 8.46
N PRO A 163 9.52 -1.86 8.21
CA PRO A 163 8.46 -1.46 9.13
C PRO A 163 7.37 -2.55 9.20
N ALA A 164 6.43 -2.42 10.13
CA ALA A 164 5.34 -3.39 10.25
C ALA A 164 4.32 -3.24 9.10
N GLY A 165 4.17 -4.30 8.30
CA GLY A 165 3.28 -4.32 7.12
C GLY A 165 1.79 -4.30 7.47
N HIS A 166 1.33 -5.28 8.25
CA HIS A 166 -0.10 -5.47 8.56
C HIS A 166 -0.79 -4.23 9.13
N PRO A 167 -0.20 -3.46 10.07
CA PRO A 167 -0.84 -2.25 10.59
C PRO A 167 -1.16 -1.23 9.49
N SER A 168 -0.38 -1.18 8.41
CA SER A 168 -0.58 -0.22 7.32
C SER A 168 -1.98 -0.35 6.70
N GLU A 169 -2.57 -1.54 6.66
CA GLU A 169 -3.90 -1.79 6.09
C GLU A 169 -5.00 -0.99 6.78
N PHE A 170 -5.02 -1.00 8.11
CA PHE A 170 -5.95 -0.19 8.89
C PHE A 170 -5.57 1.29 8.85
N ILE A 171 -4.28 1.60 8.99
CA ILE A 171 -3.80 3.00 9.05
C ILE A 171 -4.21 3.76 7.78
N MET A 172 -4.26 3.10 6.63
CA MET A 172 -4.74 3.66 5.35
C MET A 172 -6.14 4.29 5.40
N TYR A 173 -6.99 3.93 6.36
CA TYR A 173 -8.31 4.57 6.55
C TYR A 173 -8.19 6.06 6.92
N PHE A 174 -7.00 6.53 7.31
CA PHE A 174 -6.68 7.95 7.43
C PHE A 174 -6.89 8.72 6.11
N ALA A 175 -6.66 8.07 4.95
CA ALA A 175 -6.97 8.68 3.66
C ALA A 175 -8.47 8.94 3.50
N ILE A 176 -9.34 8.06 4.01
CA ILE A 176 -10.80 8.26 3.99
C ILE A 176 -11.18 9.44 4.89
N PHE A 177 -10.57 9.57 6.06
CA PHE A 177 -10.72 10.75 6.92
C PHE A 177 -10.41 12.05 6.16
N LEU A 178 -9.33 12.05 5.36
CA LEU A 178 -8.95 13.19 4.53
C LEU A 178 -9.93 13.45 3.38
N VAL A 179 -10.46 12.40 2.73
CA VAL A 179 -11.50 12.53 1.69
C VAL A 179 -12.73 13.28 2.24
N PHE A 180 -13.16 12.94 3.45
CA PHE A 180 -14.31 13.58 4.10
C PHE A 180 -13.93 14.83 4.93
N ASN A 181 -12.73 15.40 4.73
CA ASN A 181 -12.26 16.49 5.58
C ASN A 181 -13.13 17.76 5.49
N HIS A 182 -13.82 17.99 4.36
CA HIS A 182 -14.76 19.09 4.16
C HIS A 182 -16.19 18.56 3.84
N PRO A 183 -16.95 18.09 4.85
CA PRO A 183 -18.31 17.57 4.64
C PRO A 183 -19.27 18.64 4.09
N GLU A 184 -19.02 19.92 4.40
CA GLU A 184 -19.69 21.11 3.87
C GLU A 184 -19.54 21.28 2.34
N PHE A 185 -18.50 20.71 1.75
CA PHE A 185 -18.35 20.65 0.29
C PHE A 185 -19.11 19.46 -0.28
N LEU A 186 -18.96 18.29 0.36
CA LEU A 186 -19.47 17.01 -0.14
C LEU A 186 -21.00 16.88 -0.08
N TRP A 187 -21.69 17.54 0.87
CA TRP A 187 -23.16 17.41 0.98
C TRP A 187 -23.89 17.78 -0.31
N LYS A 188 -23.35 18.73 -1.09
CA LYS A 188 -23.88 19.18 -2.38
C LYS A 188 -24.01 18.05 -3.40
N TYR A 189 -23.29 16.95 -3.18
CA TYR A 189 -23.30 15.79 -4.05
C TYR A 189 -24.21 14.66 -3.56
N PHE A 190 -24.66 14.65 -2.31
CA PHE A 190 -25.38 13.53 -1.71
C PHE A 190 -26.80 13.84 -1.21
N GLY A 191 -27.15 15.09 -0.87
CA GLY A 191 -28.33 15.35 -0.04
C GLY A 191 -29.34 16.36 -0.55
N LYS A 192 -30.64 16.10 -0.28
CA LYS A 192 -31.72 17.11 -0.28
C LYS A 192 -31.73 17.94 1.02
N ASN A 193 -31.32 17.35 2.15
CA ASN A 193 -31.21 18.01 3.45
C ASN A 193 -29.73 18.22 3.82
N ARG A 194 -29.31 19.49 3.88
CA ARG A 194 -27.93 19.89 4.14
C ARG A 194 -27.41 19.36 5.48
N ASP A 195 -28.10 19.65 6.57
CA ASP A 195 -27.59 19.42 7.92
C ASP A 195 -27.51 17.93 8.26
N ARG A 196 -28.51 17.14 7.86
CA ARG A 196 -28.46 15.68 8.04
C ARG A 196 -27.30 15.06 7.28
N THR A 197 -27.05 15.52 6.06
CA THR A 197 -25.97 14.99 5.21
C THR A 197 -24.60 15.33 5.79
N ILE A 198 -24.39 16.57 6.24
CA ILE A 198 -23.13 16.98 6.87
C ILE A 198 -22.84 16.16 8.13
N LYS A 199 -23.86 15.90 8.96
CA LYS A 199 -23.72 15.04 10.14
C LYS A 199 -23.27 13.63 9.78
N VAL A 200 -23.92 12.99 8.81
CA VAL A 200 -23.54 11.64 8.35
C VAL A 200 -22.11 11.62 7.82
N LEU A 201 -21.74 12.58 6.97
CA LEU A 201 -20.38 12.67 6.41
C LEU A 201 -19.33 12.93 7.51
N THR A 202 -19.69 13.67 8.55
CA THR A 202 -18.83 13.92 9.71
C THR A 202 -18.64 12.66 10.56
N VAL A 203 -19.69 11.87 10.75
CA VAL A 203 -19.60 10.55 11.39
C VAL A 203 -18.65 9.65 10.58
N ILE A 204 -18.85 9.53 9.26
CA ILE A 204 -17.96 8.74 8.40
C ILE A 204 -16.50 9.21 8.51
N LYS A 205 -16.27 10.53 8.47
CA LYS A 205 -14.94 11.13 8.67
C LYS A 205 -14.29 10.62 9.96
N TYR A 206 -14.92 10.82 11.11
CA TYR A 206 -14.30 10.46 12.39
C TYR A 206 -14.28 8.96 12.66
N SER A 207 -15.26 8.18 12.16
CA SER A 207 -15.23 6.72 12.20
C SER A 207 -14.03 6.17 11.41
N SER A 208 -13.71 6.73 10.25
CA SER A 208 -12.53 6.32 9.49
C SER A 208 -11.21 6.69 10.17
N LEU A 209 -11.16 7.81 10.90
CA LEU A 209 -10.01 8.16 11.74
C LEU A 209 -9.87 7.18 12.91
N MET A 210 -10.97 6.82 13.58
CA MET A 210 -10.95 5.81 14.64
C MET A 210 -10.51 4.45 14.11
N ALA A 211 -11.01 4.01 12.95
CA ALA A 211 -10.59 2.76 12.32
C ALA A 211 -9.07 2.76 12.03
N SER A 212 -8.53 3.89 11.57
CA SER A 212 -7.10 4.05 11.33
C SER A 212 -6.27 3.99 12.62
N LEU A 213 -6.63 4.77 13.63
CA LEU A 213 -5.87 4.86 14.88
C LEU A 213 -6.02 3.59 15.72
N VAL A 214 -7.26 3.18 16.01
CA VAL A 214 -7.54 2.03 16.88
C VAL A 214 -7.24 0.73 16.15
N GLY A 215 -7.75 0.55 14.93
CA GLY A 215 -7.49 -0.66 14.14
C GLY A 215 -6.01 -0.84 13.83
N GLY A 216 -5.31 0.24 13.45
CA GLY A 216 -3.86 0.21 13.23
C GLY A 216 -3.08 -0.15 14.50
N THR A 217 -3.49 0.38 15.66
CA THR A 217 -2.85 0.07 16.95
C THR A 217 -3.13 -1.36 17.39
N LEU A 218 -4.36 -1.85 17.25
CA LEU A 218 -4.71 -3.23 17.58
C LEU A 218 -3.95 -4.23 16.69
N MET A 219 -3.84 -3.94 15.39
CA MET A 219 -3.03 -4.74 14.48
C MET A 219 -1.55 -4.69 14.86
N ALA A 220 -1.02 -3.52 15.21
CA ALA A 220 0.37 -3.37 15.67
C ALA A 220 0.65 -4.20 16.92
N ILE A 221 -0.25 -4.16 17.90
CA ILE A 221 -0.17 -4.99 19.11
C ILE A 221 -0.22 -6.47 18.74
N GLY A 222 -1.16 -6.90 17.90
CA GLY A 222 -1.26 -8.29 17.47
C GLY A 222 0.03 -8.80 16.81
N ARG A 223 0.65 -8.00 15.94
CA ARG A 223 1.93 -8.35 15.30
C ARG A 223 3.12 -8.36 16.26
N ALA A 224 3.11 -7.50 17.28
CA ALA A 224 4.12 -7.51 18.34
C ALA A 224 3.95 -8.73 19.25
N VAL A 225 2.73 -9.03 19.66
CA VAL A 225 2.40 -10.22 20.47
C VAL A 225 2.72 -11.53 19.75
N GLN A 226 2.68 -11.55 18.43
CA GLN A 226 3.14 -12.67 17.58
C GLN A 226 4.65 -12.69 17.36
N PHE A 227 5.40 -11.78 17.99
CA PHE A 227 6.85 -11.62 17.86
C PHE A 227 7.32 -11.41 16.40
N GLY A 228 6.41 -10.91 15.55
CA GLY A 228 6.68 -10.66 14.14
C GLY A 228 7.27 -9.27 13.88
N HIS A 229 6.99 -8.30 14.75
CA HIS A 229 7.41 -6.91 14.59
C HIS A 229 7.66 -6.25 15.96
N TRP A 230 8.59 -5.31 16.03
CA TRP A 230 8.79 -4.46 17.19
C TRP A 230 7.69 -3.38 17.27
N TYR A 231 7.44 -2.83 18.46
CA TYR A 231 6.46 -1.75 18.63
C TYR A 231 6.89 -0.48 17.88
N SER A 232 8.18 -0.19 17.90
CA SER A 232 8.77 0.92 17.15
C SER A 232 8.66 0.78 15.62
N ASP A 233 8.61 -0.45 15.09
CA ASP A 233 8.38 -0.70 13.66
C ASP A 233 7.00 -0.19 13.25
N SER A 234 6.00 -0.47 14.10
CA SER A 234 4.61 -0.07 13.87
C SER A 234 4.41 1.44 14.02
N LEU A 235 5.11 2.07 14.97
CA LEU A 235 5.12 3.53 15.12
C LEU A 235 5.54 4.22 13.81
N TRP A 236 6.56 3.70 13.12
CA TRP A 236 7.00 4.27 11.85
C TRP A 236 6.12 3.90 10.67
N THR A 237 5.41 2.77 10.71
CA THR A 237 4.30 2.53 9.76
C THR A 237 3.26 3.65 9.86
N PHE A 238 2.86 4.08 11.06
CA PHE A 238 1.98 5.25 11.21
C PHE A 238 2.59 6.52 10.60
N GLY A 239 3.89 6.76 10.88
CA GLY A 239 4.65 7.87 10.31
C GLY A 239 4.63 7.92 8.79
N PHE A 240 4.98 6.82 8.13
CA PHE A 240 5.06 6.72 6.68
C PHE A 240 3.70 6.90 6.01
N ILE A 241 2.66 6.24 6.53
CA ILE A 241 1.32 6.31 5.94
C ILE A 241 0.72 7.71 6.13
N TYR A 242 0.85 8.29 7.33
CA TYR A 242 0.41 9.66 7.58
C TYR A 242 1.09 10.65 6.62
N LEU A 243 2.42 10.61 6.54
CA LEU A 243 3.19 11.52 5.70
C LEU A 243 2.78 11.37 4.22
N THR A 244 2.68 10.14 3.72
CA THR A 244 2.25 9.85 2.35
C THR A 244 0.88 10.45 2.06
N CYS A 245 -0.10 10.21 2.94
CA CYS A 245 -1.45 10.74 2.80
C CYS A 245 -1.47 12.27 2.82
N MET A 246 -0.70 12.90 3.71
CA MET A 246 -0.61 14.35 3.85
C MET A 246 0.05 15.00 2.63
N LEU A 247 1.16 14.44 2.13
CA LEU A 247 1.84 14.94 0.92
C LEU A 247 0.93 14.84 -0.30
N LEU A 248 0.27 13.70 -0.50
CA LEU A 248 -0.69 13.52 -1.57
C LEU A 248 -1.85 14.53 -1.44
N TYR A 249 -2.46 14.64 -0.26
CA TYR A 249 -3.63 15.48 -0.04
C TYR A 249 -3.34 16.98 -0.22
N TYR A 250 -2.26 17.47 0.37
CA TYR A 250 -1.93 18.91 0.39
C TYR A 250 -1.07 19.37 -0.79
N LEU A 251 -0.11 18.57 -1.25
CA LEU A 251 0.85 19.00 -2.29
C LEU A 251 0.43 18.54 -3.68
N VAL A 252 0.04 17.27 -3.84
CA VAL A 252 -0.27 16.68 -5.16
C VAL A 252 -1.70 17.04 -5.59
N PHE A 253 -2.69 16.65 -4.80
CA PHE A 253 -4.11 16.84 -5.14
C PHE A 253 -4.61 18.24 -4.79
N GLN A 254 -3.99 18.86 -3.77
CA GLN A 254 -4.31 20.18 -3.25
C GLN A 254 -5.80 20.34 -2.94
N PHE A 255 -6.43 19.31 -2.34
CA PHE A 255 -7.88 19.24 -2.13
C PHE A 255 -8.48 20.52 -1.53
N PRO A 256 -7.93 21.11 -0.44
CA PRO A 256 -8.50 22.34 0.12
C PRO A 256 -8.54 23.52 -0.86
N LYS A 257 -7.49 23.69 -1.67
CA LYS A 257 -7.43 24.76 -2.68
C LYS A 257 -8.37 24.45 -3.85
N TRP A 258 -8.44 23.18 -4.25
CA TRP A 258 -9.23 22.73 -5.40
C TRP A 258 -10.73 22.79 -5.11
N GLU A 259 -11.18 22.31 -3.96
CA GLU A 259 -12.60 22.35 -3.55
C GLU A 259 -13.09 23.79 -3.39
N LYS A 260 -12.27 24.66 -2.78
CA LYS A 260 -12.59 26.10 -2.67
C LYS A 260 -12.82 26.73 -4.05
N LYS A 261 -11.96 26.44 -5.04
CA LYS A 261 -12.13 26.96 -6.41
C LYS A 261 -13.44 26.50 -7.06
N ILE A 262 -13.90 25.28 -6.77
CA ILE A 262 -15.20 24.77 -7.25
C ILE A 262 -16.35 25.53 -6.58
N VAL A 263 -16.27 25.72 -5.27
CA VAL A 263 -17.28 26.48 -4.50
C VAL A 263 -17.38 27.93 -5.01
N ASP A 264 -16.26 28.55 -5.35
CA ASP A 264 -16.19 29.93 -5.85
C ASP A 264 -16.64 30.06 -7.33
N GLY A 265 -17.07 28.98 -7.98
CA GLY A 265 -17.50 28.98 -9.38
C GLY A 265 -16.37 29.21 -10.40
N ARG A 266 -15.10 29.20 -9.97
CA ARG A 266 -13.92 29.53 -10.80
C ARG A 266 -13.43 28.37 -11.66
N VAL A 267 -14.24 27.31 -11.79
CA VAL A 267 -13.85 26.04 -12.41
C VAL A 267 -15.01 25.48 -13.24
N GLY A 268 -14.85 25.46 -14.57
CA GLY A 268 -15.82 24.86 -15.50
C GLY A 268 -15.71 23.33 -15.62
N LYS A 269 -16.85 22.64 -15.74
CA LYS A 269 -17.02 21.16 -15.74
C LYS A 269 -16.15 20.41 -16.77
N SER A 270 -15.98 20.93 -17.99
CA SER A 270 -15.38 20.20 -19.12
C SER A 270 -13.83 20.20 -19.13
N SER A 271 -13.19 21.31 -18.75
CA SER A 271 -11.73 21.45 -18.87
C SER A 271 -10.91 20.67 -17.84
N ASN A 272 -11.58 20.12 -16.81
CA ASN A 272 -10.93 19.51 -15.65
C ASN A 272 -10.92 17.99 -15.65
N VAL A 273 -11.94 17.32 -16.21
CA VAL A 273 -11.88 15.87 -16.42
C VAL A 273 -10.74 15.55 -17.39
N ARG A 274 -10.57 16.37 -18.44
CA ARG A 274 -9.46 16.25 -19.39
C ARG A 274 -8.09 16.56 -18.76
N ARG A 275 -8.00 17.59 -17.89
CA ARG A 275 -6.74 17.91 -17.18
C ARG A 275 -6.41 16.94 -16.05
N LEU A 276 -7.41 16.36 -15.39
CA LEU A 276 -7.25 15.33 -14.39
C LEU A 276 -6.83 14.02 -15.06
N GLY A 277 -7.53 13.60 -16.12
CA GLY A 277 -7.15 12.45 -16.95
C GLY A 277 -5.69 12.54 -17.41
N VAL A 278 -5.26 13.68 -17.95
CA VAL A 278 -3.85 13.92 -18.32
C VAL A 278 -2.89 13.78 -17.14
N ARG A 279 -3.22 14.34 -15.97
CA ARG A 279 -2.37 14.23 -14.77
C ARG A 279 -2.32 12.80 -14.24
N LEU A 280 -3.44 12.08 -14.30
CA LEU A 280 -3.54 10.68 -13.88
C LEU A 280 -2.84 9.74 -14.85
N SER A 281 -2.89 10.00 -16.15
CA SER A 281 -2.08 9.27 -17.16
C SER A 281 -0.59 9.51 -16.95
N ILE A 282 -0.18 10.73 -16.59
CA ILE A 282 1.21 11.05 -16.25
C ILE A 282 1.65 10.33 -14.97
N ILE A 283 0.85 10.39 -13.91
CA ILE A 283 1.17 9.75 -12.62
C ILE A 283 1.11 8.21 -12.73
N GLY A 284 0.09 7.68 -13.38
CA GLY A 284 -0.09 6.25 -13.64
C GLY A 284 1.01 5.69 -14.54
N GLY A 285 1.41 6.42 -15.58
CA GLY A 285 2.55 6.04 -16.42
C GLY A 285 3.87 6.04 -15.65
N PHE A 286 4.10 7.02 -14.77
CA PHE A 286 5.30 7.08 -13.92
C PHE A 286 5.33 5.94 -12.90
N ILE A 287 4.20 5.67 -12.25
CA ILE A 287 4.04 4.55 -11.33
C ILE A 287 4.26 3.22 -12.04
N SER A 288 3.70 3.06 -13.23
CA SER A 288 3.83 1.84 -14.02
C SER A 288 5.27 1.60 -14.46
N MET A 289 5.99 2.66 -14.87
CA MET A 289 7.45 2.58 -15.10
C MET A 289 8.21 2.23 -13.83
N THR A 290 7.84 2.83 -12.70
CA THR A 290 8.53 2.59 -11.41
C THR A 290 8.30 1.15 -10.94
N LEU A 291 7.07 0.64 -10.99
CA LEU A 291 6.78 -0.75 -10.61
C LEU A 291 7.40 -1.75 -11.58
N GLY A 292 7.38 -1.45 -12.89
CA GLY A 292 7.99 -2.30 -13.92
C GLY A 292 9.51 -2.36 -13.84
N LEU A 293 10.17 -1.35 -13.28
CA LEU A 293 11.63 -1.31 -13.11
C LEU A 293 12.08 -1.73 -11.70
N VAL A 294 11.37 -1.31 -10.66
CA VAL A 294 11.79 -1.50 -9.27
C VAL A 294 11.44 -2.89 -8.74
N ILE A 295 10.30 -3.48 -9.13
CA ILE A 295 9.94 -4.83 -8.66
C ILE A 295 10.95 -5.90 -9.10
N PRO A 296 11.42 -5.92 -10.36
CA PRO A 296 12.42 -6.90 -10.79
C PRO A 296 13.79 -6.68 -10.15
N LEU A 297 14.17 -5.42 -9.92
CA LEU A 297 15.44 -5.06 -9.26
C LEU A 297 15.41 -5.34 -7.76
N ALA A 298 14.24 -5.27 -7.13
CA ALA A 298 14.08 -5.44 -5.68
C ALA A 298 13.86 -6.87 -5.22
N TYR A 299 13.48 -7.76 -6.12
CA TYR A 299 13.31 -9.18 -5.81
C TYR A 299 14.04 -10.06 -6.83
N PRO A 300 15.39 -9.99 -6.90
CA PRO A 300 16.16 -10.82 -7.83
C PRO A 300 15.94 -12.32 -7.58
N ASN A 301 15.64 -12.73 -6.34
CA ASN A 301 15.38 -14.13 -6.00
C ASN A 301 13.95 -14.61 -6.35
N VAL A 302 13.01 -13.69 -6.59
CA VAL A 302 11.65 -14.00 -7.06
C VAL A 302 11.59 -14.00 -8.60
N TYR A 303 12.54 -13.32 -9.24
CA TYR A 303 12.76 -13.29 -10.69
C TYR A 303 14.23 -13.68 -11.02
N PRO A 304 14.71 -14.86 -10.62
CA PRO A 304 16.12 -15.27 -10.79
C PRO A 304 16.55 -15.24 -12.26
N GLU A 305 15.59 -15.52 -13.13
CA GLU A 305 15.68 -15.47 -14.58
C GLU A 305 16.11 -14.12 -15.16
N VAL A 306 15.79 -13.00 -14.50
CA VAL A 306 16.18 -11.64 -14.95
C VAL A 306 17.66 -11.37 -14.65
N ALA A 307 18.18 -11.92 -13.55
CA ALA A 307 19.60 -11.87 -13.21
C ALA A 307 20.43 -12.81 -14.09
N ASP A 308 19.92 -14.00 -14.40
CA ASP A 308 20.55 -14.96 -15.32
C ASP A 308 20.56 -14.47 -16.78
N MET A 309 19.51 -13.75 -17.22
CA MET A 309 19.44 -13.13 -18.55
C MET A 309 20.55 -12.11 -18.81
N LEU A 310 21.00 -11.37 -17.79
CA LEU A 310 22.13 -10.42 -17.91
C LEU A 310 23.49 -11.14 -18.03
N ASN A 311 23.58 -12.36 -17.49
CA ASN A 311 24.82 -13.14 -17.50
C ASN A 311 24.92 -14.09 -18.71
N ASN A 312 23.80 -14.57 -19.26
CA ASN A 312 23.75 -15.65 -20.27
C ASN A 312 23.24 -15.20 -21.65
N LEU A 313 23.73 -14.05 -22.15
CA LEU A 313 23.40 -13.50 -23.48
C LEU A 313 23.82 -14.35 -24.70
N HIS A 314 24.18 -15.62 -24.54
CA HIS A 314 24.79 -16.47 -25.59
C HIS A 314 24.30 -17.94 -25.63
N GLY A 315 23.02 -18.26 -25.37
CA GLY A 315 22.55 -19.66 -25.43
C GLY A 315 21.10 -19.86 -25.87
N ASP A 316 20.85 -21.01 -26.51
CA ASP A 316 19.60 -21.45 -27.17
C ASP A 316 18.33 -21.43 -26.31
N PHE A 317 17.20 -21.16 -26.96
CA PHE A 317 15.89 -20.88 -26.35
C PHE A 317 15.15 -22.17 -25.90
N ASP A 318 14.90 -22.32 -24.60
CA ASP A 318 14.02 -23.33 -23.99
C ASP A 318 12.65 -22.74 -23.53
N GLU A 319 11.76 -23.57 -22.97
CA GLU A 319 10.43 -23.14 -22.47
C GLU A 319 10.52 -22.08 -21.34
N GLY A 320 11.58 -22.12 -20.52
CA GLY A 320 11.87 -21.08 -19.53
C GLY A 320 12.20 -19.76 -20.19
N THR A 321 12.99 -19.79 -21.27
CA THR A 321 13.35 -18.63 -22.07
C THR A 321 12.12 -17.97 -22.71
N MET A 322 11.09 -18.75 -23.07
CA MET A 322 9.82 -18.23 -23.59
C MET A 322 8.98 -17.52 -22.52
N ALA A 323 8.97 -18.02 -21.28
CA ALA A 323 8.33 -17.35 -20.15
C ALA A 323 9.05 -16.03 -19.79
N ILE A 324 10.38 -16.03 -19.88
CA ILE A 324 11.22 -14.84 -19.66
C ILE A 324 10.98 -13.80 -20.74
N ILE A 325 11.03 -14.17 -22.02
CA ILE A 325 10.70 -13.29 -23.14
C ILE A 325 9.29 -12.73 -22.96
N LEU A 326 8.32 -13.54 -22.52
CA LEU A 326 6.97 -13.08 -22.26
C LEU A 326 6.93 -12.04 -21.12
N VAL A 327 7.57 -12.30 -19.97
CA VAL A 327 7.60 -11.37 -18.83
C VAL A 327 8.35 -10.08 -19.18
N THR A 328 9.50 -10.14 -19.84
CA THR A 328 10.28 -8.97 -20.27
C THR A 328 9.56 -8.20 -21.38
N THR A 329 8.85 -8.88 -22.29
CA THR A 329 7.99 -8.24 -23.30
C THR A 329 6.80 -7.56 -22.65
N LEU A 330 6.17 -8.19 -21.66
CA LEU A 330 5.07 -7.60 -20.89
C LEU A 330 5.53 -6.40 -20.05
N GLN A 331 6.71 -6.45 -19.44
CA GLN A 331 7.35 -5.32 -18.75
C GLN A 331 7.74 -4.19 -19.71
N GLY A 332 8.32 -4.52 -20.87
CA GLY A 332 8.61 -3.57 -21.93
C GLY A 332 7.36 -2.89 -22.46
N LEU A 333 6.26 -3.64 -22.63
CA LEU A 333 4.93 -3.12 -22.96
C LEU A 333 4.36 -2.24 -21.84
N LEU A 334 4.61 -2.57 -20.58
CA LEU A 334 4.20 -1.77 -19.42
C LEU A 334 4.94 -0.42 -19.37
N VAL A 335 6.25 -0.44 -19.58
CA VAL A 335 7.10 0.75 -19.67
C VAL A 335 6.73 1.60 -20.89
N ALA A 336 6.55 0.97 -22.06
CA ALA A 336 6.16 1.65 -23.29
C ALA A 336 4.74 2.26 -23.20
N SER A 337 3.78 1.57 -22.61
CA SER A 337 2.41 2.06 -22.41
C SER A 337 2.34 3.19 -21.37
N GLY A 338 3.15 3.10 -20.31
CA GLY A 338 3.36 4.20 -19.36
C GLY A 338 3.98 5.43 -20.01
N ALA A 339 5.00 5.24 -20.86
CA ALA A 339 5.64 6.31 -21.63
C ALA A 339 4.67 6.95 -22.64
N LEU A 340 3.88 6.16 -23.35
CA LEU A 340 2.84 6.64 -24.28
C LEU A 340 1.75 7.45 -23.55
N SER A 341 1.31 6.97 -22.37
CA SER A 341 0.35 7.70 -21.52
C SER A 341 0.93 9.02 -21.00
N PHE A 342 2.21 9.04 -20.63
CA PHE A 342 2.93 10.22 -20.16
C PHE A 342 3.14 11.24 -21.27
N ILE A 343 3.66 10.81 -22.42
CA ILE A 343 3.88 11.64 -23.63
C ILE A 343 2.54 12.16 -24.16
N GLY A 344 1.52 11.30 -24.23
CA GLY A 344 0.16 11.69 -24.59
C GLY A 344 -0.37 12.79 -23.67
N GLY A 345 -0.20 12.63 -22.36
CA GLY A 345 -0.55 13.66 -21.37
C GLY A 345 0.17 15.00 -21.59
N ILE A 346 1.47 14.98 -21.87
CA ILE A 346 2.26 16.19 -22.20
C ILE A 346 1.75 16.85 -23.48
N LEU A 347 1.45 16.06 -24.51
CA LEU A 347 0.97 16.55 -25.80
C LEU A 347 -0.45 17.13 -25.71
N VAL A 348 -1.34 16.55 -24.88
CA VAL A 348 -2.65 17.17 -24.57
C VAL A 348 -2.47 18.52 -23.89
N LYS A 349 -1.52 18.65 -22.95
CA LYS A 349 -1.21 19.92 -22.28
C LYS A 349 -0.72 20.99 -23.26
N ARG A 350 -0.05 20.59 -24.34
CA ARG A 350 0.41 21.47 -25.44
C ARG A 350 -0.62 21.70 -26.54
N ARG A 351 -1.90 21.30 -26.34
CA ARG A 351 -2.99 21.39 -27.36
C ARG A 351 -2.69 20.65 -28.67
N ASN A 352 -1.86 19.60 -28.64
CA ASN A 352 -1.62 18.78 -29.82
C ASN A 352 -2.82 17.83 -30.05
N LYS A 353 -3.31 17.80 -31.30
CA LYS A 353 -4.49 17.00 -31.73
C LYS A 353 -4.32 15.49 -31.54
N HIS A 354 -3.08 14.98 -31.53
CA HIS A 354 -2.78 13.55 -31.36
C HIS A 354 -2.53 13.13 -29.91
N GLY A 355 -2.41 14.09 -28.97
CA GLY A 355 -2.06 13.78 -27.59
C GLY A 355 -3.12 12.96 -26.85
N LEU A 356 -4.40 13.17 -27.18
CA LEU A 356 -5.51 12.45 -26.55
C LEU A 356 -5.52 10.99 -26.99
N LEU A 357 -5.36 10.75 -28.29
CA LEU A 357 -5.27 9.41 -28.88
C LEU A 357 -4.07 8.63 -28.30
N LEU A 358 -2.90 9.27 -28.17
CA LEU A 358 -1.72 8.64 -27.57
C LEU A 358 -1.92 8.28 -26.09
N ALA A 359 -2.61 9.14 -25.33
CA ALA A 359 -2.94 8.86 -23.94
C ALA A 359 -3.98 7.74 -23.79
N GLU A 360 -4.97 7.69 -24.70
CA GLU A 360 -6.00 6.64 -24.74
C GLU A 360 -5.42 5.29 -25.17
N ILE A 361 -4.54 5.26 -26.18
CA ILE A 361 -3.82 4.05 -26.60
C ILE A 361 -2.95 3.53 -25.47
N GLY A 362 -2.17 4.41 -24.81
CA GLY A 362 -1.36 4.02 -23.65
C GLY A 362 -2.21 3.45 -22.50
N ALA A 363 -3.35 4.06 -22.20
CA ALA A 363 -4.26 3.59 -21.16
C ALA A 363 -4.97 2.28 -21.53
N MET A 364 -5.34 2.08 -22.80
CA MET A 364 -5.95 0.83 -23.27
C MET A 364 -4.95 -0.33 -23.21
N ILE A 365 -3.69 -0.10 -23.58
CA ILE A 365 -2.63 -1.12 -23.48
C ILE A 365 -2.36 -1.48 -22.00
N LEU A 366 -2.40 -0.49 -21.08
CA LEU A 366 -2.32 -0.75 -19.64
C LEU A 366 -3.49 -1.59 -19.11
N PHE A 367 -4.71 -1.35 -19.61
CA PHE A 367 -5.92 -2.05 -19.17
C PHE A 367 -6.02 -3.48 -19.72
N LEU A 368 -5.39 -3.75 -20.87
CA LEU A 368 -5.33 -5.05 -21.52
C LEU A 368 -4.11 -5.89 -21.06
N ASN A 369 -3.26 -5.37 -20.17
CA ASN A 369 -2.01 -6.05 -19.76
C ASN A 369 -2.28 -7.16 -18.71
N PRO A 370 -1.69 -8.36 -18.82
CA PRO A 370 -2.21 -9.62 -18.27
C PRO A 370 -1.85 -9.90 -16.80
N VAL A 371 -1.73 -8.88 -15.94
CA VAL A 371 -1.58 -9.12 -14.49
C VAL A 371 -2.84 -9.84 -13.92
N THR A 372 -3.99 -9.72 -14.60
CA THR A 372 -5.19 -10.53 -14.34
C THR A 372 -5.12 -11.97 -14.87
N VAL A 373 -4.25 -12.28 -15.84
CA VAL A 373 -4.14 -13.63 -16.44
C VAL A 373 -3.17 -14.52 -15.66
N LEU A 374 -2.09 -13.95 -15.11
CA LEU A 374 -1.13 -14.70 -14.30
C LEU A 374 -1.70 -15.22 -12.96
N GLY A 375 -2.71 -14.54 -12.41
CA GLY A 375 -3.47 -15.04 -11.25
C GLY A 375 -4.33 -16.26 -11.58
N VAL A 376 -4.76 -16.43 -12.84
CA VAL A 376 -5.59 -17.56 -13.29
C VAL A 376 -4.75 -18.80 -13.56
N GLU A 377 -3.50 -18.65 -14.01
CA GLU A 377 -2.59 -19.79 -14.22
C GLU A 377 -2.02 -20.36 -12.92
N LYS A 378 -1.71 -19.53 -11.92
CA LYS A 378 -1.29 -20.03 -10.59
C LYS A 378 -2.39 -20.89 -9.93
N ILE A 379 -3.67 -20.57 -10.15
CA ILE A 379 -4.82 -21.36 -9.66
C ILE A 379 -4.97 -22.68 -10.42
N LYS A 380 -4.61 -22.74 -11.72
CA LYS A 380 -4.60 -23.99 -12.50
C LYS A 380 -3.43 -24.89 -12.12
N MET A 381 -2.22 -24.36 -11.99
CA MET A 381 -1.04 -25.16 -11.62
C MET A 381 -1.17 -25.79 -10.22
N HIS A 382 -1.74 -25.07 -9.24
CA HIS A 382 -1.96 -25.64 -7.90
C HIS A 382 -3.00 -26.77 -7.88
N LYS A 383 -4.02 -26.71 -8.75
CA LYS A 383 -4.99 -27.80 -8.94
C LYS A 383 -4.41 -29.02 -9.67
N THR A 384 -3.39 -28.84 -10.50
CA THR A 384 -2.76 -29.94 -11.26
C THR A 384 -1.70 -30.65 -10.41
N ALA A 385 -0.96 -29.92 -9.58
CA ALA A 385 -0.01 -30.49 -8.61
C ALA A 385 -0.71 -31.39 -7.58
N THR A 386 -1.82 -30.92 -7.00
CA THR A 386 -2.61 -31.65 -5.99
C THR A 386 -3.30 -32.91 -6.55
N THR A 387 -3.66 -32.93 -7.84
CA THR A 387 -4.20 -34.15 -8.48
C THR A 387 -3.12 -35.15 -8.85
N SER A 388 -1.89 -34.71 -9.14
CA SER A 388 -0.76 -35.60 -9.44
C SER A 388 -0.19 -36.32 -8.22
N GLU A 389 -0.21 -35.70 -7.03
CA GLU A 389 0.23 -36.34 -5.78
C GLU A 389 -0.75 -37.41 -5.28
N HIS A 390 -2.06 -37.22 -5.48
CA HIS A 390 -3.06 -38.25 -5.13
C HIS A 390 -3.02 -39.47 -6.05
N SER A 391 -2.51 -39.34 -7.28
CA SER A 391 -2.37 -40.44 -8.23
C SER A 391 -1.08 -41.26 -8.06
N LYS A 392 -0.06 -40.74 -7.36
CA LYS A 392 1.22 -41.45 -7.16
C LYS A 392 1.27 -42.32 -5.91
N ASN A 393 0.37 -42.13 -4.95
CA ASN A 393 0.33 -42.91 -3.71
C ASN A 393 -0.58 -44.15 -3.73
N SER A 394 -1.22 -44.49 -4.86
CA SER A 394 -2.11 -45.66 -4.96
C SER A 394 -1.53 -46.89 -5.68
N HIS A 395 -0.23 -46.90 -6.02
CA HIS A 395 0.40 -48.03 -6.71
C HIS A 395 1.73 -48.47 -6.09
N VAL A 396 1.74 -48.85 -4.81
CA VAL A 396 2.80 -49.73 -4.25
C VAL A 396 2.21 -50.67 -3.22
N THR A 397 1.42 -51.65 -3.65
CA THR A 397 1.19 -52.91 -2.93
C THR A 397 0.67 -53.93 -3.93
N GLU A 398 1.56 -54.75 -4.49
CA GLU A 398 1.32 -56.20 -4.71
C GLU A 398 2.48 -56.88 -5.46
N ARG A 399 2.79 -58.09 -4.98
CA ARG A 399 3.52 -59.22 -5.59
C ARG A 399 5.04 -59.33 -5.39
N GLY A 400 5.38 -60.42 -4.70
CA GLY A 400 6.70 -61.05 -4.74
C GLY A 400 6.88 -62.11 -3.65
N GLY A 401 6.08 -63.18 -3.66
CA GLY A 401 6.31 -64.36 -2.83
C GLY A 401 7.03 -65.46 -3.62
N GLY A 402 7.91 -66.20 -2.93
CA GLY A 402 8.34 -67.56 -3.25
C GLY A 402 9.65 -67.69 -4.05
N GLU A 403 10.75 -68.01 -3.36
CA GLU A 403 11.34 -69.36 -3.27
C GLU A 403 12.12 -69.51 -1.97
#